data_AF-A0A0F2PRA9-F1
#
_entry.id   AF-A0A0F2PRA9-F1
#
_cell.length_a   1.000
_cell.length_b   1.000
_cell.length_c   1.000
_cell.angle_alpha   90.00
_cell.angle_beta   90.00
_cell.angle_gamma   90.00
#
_symmetry.space_group_name_H-M   'P 1'
#
loop_
_entity.id
_entity.type
_entity.pdbx_description
1 polymer ?
#
loop_
_entity_poly.entity_id
_entity_poly.type
_entity_poly.pdbx_seq_one_letter_code
_entity_poly.pdbx_strand_id
1 'polypeptide(L)'
;MRPNLLTEFFSRPGYMGLAEGGCGTIITGCAVVSPDTVAFDRVMRIDNDRFIPGLKRLFGDLPHVDIAAELKKYASVPVCAVGSVFTLEAAEAIVASGKADFVAMGRAQMADPAIVRKSAEGRDAEIIKCLECNKCTFWTTGDPEVYCSINPDYRNNN
;
A
#
# COMPACT_ATOMS: atom_id res chain seq x y z
N MET A 1 7.40 -28.56 -1.66
CA MET A 1 6.21 -27.90 -1.07
C MET A 1 6.68 -26.64 -0.39
N ARG A 2 6.22 -25.46 -0.82
CA ARG A 2 6.48 -24.22 -0.06
C ARG A 2 5.66 -24.30 1.24
N PRO A 3 6.21 -23.95 2.41
CA PRO A 3 5.40 -23.82 3.62
C PRO A 3 4.29 -22.80 3.36
N ASN A 4 3.05 -23.13 3.73
CA ASN A 4 1.90 -22.27 3.50
C ASN A 4 1.91 -21.11 4.52
N LEU A 5 2.56 -20.01 4.15
CA LEU A 5 2.69 -18.77 4.94
C LEU A 5 1.34 -18.18 5.36
N LEU A 6 0.24 -18.48 4.66
CA LEU A 6 -1.10 -18.06 5.09
C LEU A 6 -1.48 -18.68 6.43
N THR A 7 -1.08 -19.93 6.68
CA THR A 7 -1.31 -20.60 7.97
C THR A 7 -0.51 -19.97 9.11
N GLU A 8 0.72 -19.51 8.85
CA GLU A 8 1.53 -18.75 9.82
C GLU A 8 1.04 -17.31 10.00
N PHE A 9 0.40 -16.72 8.99
CA PHE A 9 -0.19 -15.40 9.10
C PHE A 9 -1.35 -15.39 10.11
N PHE A 10 -2.22 -16.41 10.09
CA PHE A 10 -3.34 -16.51 11.02
C PHE A 10 -2.95 -16.86 12.47
N SER A 11 -1.69 -17.25 12.73
CA SER A 11 -1.21 -17.54 14.09
C SER A 11 -0.59 -16.33 14.81
N ARG A 12 -0.41 -15.20 14.11
CA ARG A 12 0.08 -13.94 14.69
C ARG A 12 -1.02 -13.25 15.52
N PRO A 13 -0.65 -12.45 16.54
CA PRO A 13 -1.62 -11.61 17.24
C PRO A 13 -2.37 -10.74 16.21
N GLY A 14 -3.70 -10.82 16.22
CA GLY A 14 -4.52 -9.96 15.36
C GLY A 14 -4.35 -8.48 15.72
N TYR A 15 -4.91 -7.60 14.90
CA TYR A 15 -4.84 -6.14 15.09
C TYR A 15 -5.04 -5.69 16.54
N MET A 16 -6.05 -6.22 17.22
CA MET A 16 -6.37 -5.85 18.61
C MET A 16 -5.25 -6.18 19.60
N GLY A 17 -4.55 -7.31 19.42
CA GLY A 17 -3.41 -7.67 20.27
C GLY A 17 -2.15 -6.85 19.98
N LEU A 18 -2.05 -6.29 18.77
CA LEU A 18 -0.93 -5.41 18.39
C LEU A 18 -1.16 -3.94 18.81
N ALA A 19 -2.39 -3.55 19.12
CA ALA A 19 -2.79 -2.18 19.46
C ALA A 19 -2.86 -1.88 20.97
N GLU A 20 -2.60 -2.86 21.85
CA GLU A 20 -2.62 -2.65 23.30
C GLU A 20 -1.50 -1.69 23.75
N GLY A 21 -1.86 -0.48 24.22
CA GLY A 21 -0.93 0.46 24.86
C GLY A 21 -0.80 1.86 24.26
N GLY A 22 -1.62 2.26 23.26
CA GLY A 22 -1.57 3.63 22.72
C GLY A 22 -2.13 3.77 21.30
N CYS A 23 -1.53 4.64 20.48
CA CYS A 23 -1.94 4.82 19.08
C CYS A 23 -2.05 3.47 18.35
N GLY A 24 -3.22 3.12 17.84
CA GLY A 24 -3.44 1.76 17.33
C GLY A 24 -2.70 1.38 16.05
N THR A 25 -2.24 2.34 15.22
CA THR A 25 -1.52 2.08 13.95
C THR A 25 -0.80 3.34 13.42
N ILE A 26 0.38 3.15 12.80
CA ILE A 26 1.03 4.15 11.95
C ILE A 26 0.88 3.73 10.48
N ILE A 27 0.34 4.64 9.65
CA ILE A 27 0.24 4.50 8.19
C ILE A 27 1.15 5.55 7.54
N THR A 28 2.12 5.10 6.76
CA THR A 28 3.07 6.01 6.09
C THR A 28 2.58 6.33 4.68
N GLY A 29 2.02 7.53 4.48
CA GLY A 29 1.37 7.93 3.23
C GLY A 29 1.91 9.23 2.62
N CYS A 30 2.13 9.18 1.31
CA CYS A 30 2.37 10.27 0.36
C CYS A 30 3.50 11.28 0.67
N ALA A 31 4.61 11.15 -0.06
CA ALA A 31 5.50 12.28 -0.36
C ALA A 31 5.30 12.66 -1.84
N VAL A 32 5.05 13.93 -2.12
CA VAL A 32 4.86 14.42 -3.50
C VAL A 32 6.15 15.07 -3.99
N VAL A 33 6.61 14.59 -5.15
CA VAL A 33 7.74 15.18 -5.87
C VAL A 33 7.19 16.00 -7.02
N SER A 34 7.25 17.31 -6.92
CA SER A 34 6.83 18.21 -7.99
C SER A 34 7.52 19.56 -7.85
N PRO A 35 8.03 20.14 -8.95
CA PRO A 35 8.60 21.48 -8.91
C PRO A 35 7.53 22.56 -8.72
N ASP A 36 6.29 22.29 -9.15
CA ASP A 36 5.30 23.34 -9.35
C ASP A 36 3.98 23.11 -8.59
N THR A 37 3.76 21.90 -8.03
CA THR A 37 2.48 21.54 -7.42
C THR A 37 2.60 21.13 -5.96
N VAL A 38 1.61 21.58 -5.18
CA VAL A 38 1.41 21.20 -3.79
C VAL A 38 0.20 20.29 -3.76
N ALA A 39 0.40 19.02 -3.38
CA ALA A 39 -0.74 18.10 -3.28
C ALA A 39 -1.64 18.39 -2.07
N PHE A 40 -1.05 18.82 -0.94
CA PHE A 40 -1.77 19.14 0.30
C PHE A 40 -1.05 20.24 1.09
N ASP A 41 -1.81 21.01 1.86
CA ASP A 41 -1.24 21.97 2.81
C ASP A 41 -0.53 21.23 3.96
N ARG A 42 0.67 21.68 4.36
CA ARG A 42 1.53 21.06 5.40
C ARG A 42 2.19 19.70 5.10
N VAL A 43 2.29 19.27 3.83
CA VAL A 43 3.10 18.08 3.45
C VAL A 43 4.54 18.46 3.10
N MET A 44 5.50 17.58 3.44
CA MET A 44 6.91 17.74 3.07
C MET A 44 7.08 17.80 1.55
N ARG A 45 7.66 18.90 1.05
CA ARG A 45 7.88 19.14 -0.38
C ARG A 45 9.22 18.57 -0.83
N ILE A 46 9.20 17.83 -1.93
CA ILE A 46 10.41 17.40 -2.64
C ILE A 46 10.35 18.00 -4.05
N ASP A 47 11.29 18.89 -4.36
CA ASP A 47 11.30 19.68 -5.60
C ASP A 47 11.84 18.85 -6.79
N ASN A 48 13.03 18.26 -6.61
CA ASN A 48 13.68 17.43 -7.63
C ASN A 48 14.60 16.39 -6.98
N ASP A 49 14.46 15.11 -7.34
CA ASP A 49 15.20 14.00 -6.74
C ASP A 49 16.47 13.59 -7.51
N ARG A 50 16.74 14.22 -8.67
CA ARG A 50 17.83 13.80 -9.59
C ARG A 50 19.23 13.84 -8.97
N PHE A 51 19.42 14.64 -7.92
CA PHE A 51 20.69 14.81 -7.21
C PHE A 51 20.72 14.09 -5.86
N ILE A 52 19.66 13.34 -5.52
CA ILE A 52 19.56 12.58 -4.27
C ILE A 52 19.42 11.10 -4.66
N PRO A 53 20.52 10.37 -4.92
CA PRO A 53 20.46 8.97 -5.35
C PRO A 53 19.67 8.07 -4.39
N GLY A 54 19.71 8.38 -3.09
CA GLY A 54 18.92 7.69 -2.07
C GLY A 54 17.41 7.83 -2.27
N LEU A 55 16.96 8.91 -2.89
CA LEU A 55 15.55 9.19 -3.15
C LEU A 55 15.04 8.49 -4.42
N LYS A 56 15.87 8.34 -5.44
CA LYS A 56 15.59 7.44 -6.57
C LYS A 56 15.43 5.98 -6.13
N ARG A 57 16.14 5.57 -5.07
CA ARG A 57 15.99 4.26 -4.41
C ARG A 57 14.66 4.12 -3.65
N LEU A 58 14.11 5.24 -3.18
CA LEU A 58 12.78 5.33 -2.54
C LEU A 58 11.62 5.38 -3.55
N PHE A 59 11.87 5.63 -4.84
CA PHE A 59 10.84 5.67 -5.89
C PHE A 59 10.89 4.48 -6.87
N GLY A 60 11.54 3.38 -6.48
CA GLY A 60 11.43 2.10 -7.19
C GLY A 60 10.09 1.39 -6.96
N ASP A 61 10.01 0.10 -7.30
CA ASP A 61 8.88 -0.74 -6.89
C ASP A 61 8.74 -0.68 -5.36
N LEU A 62 7.51 -0.48 -4.86
CA LEU A 62 7.19 -0.43 -3.43
C LEU A 62 7.79 0.76 -2.64
N PRO A 63 7.47 2.01 -3.02
CA PRO A 63 8.21 3.21 -2.63
C PRO A 63 8.25 3.52 -1.12
N HIS A 64 7.29 3.03 -0.34
CA HIS A 64 7.21 3.36 1.09
C HIS A 64 7.65 2.23 2.02
N VAL A 65 8.04 1.08 1.47
CA VAL A 65 8.37 -0.11 2.28
C VAL A 65 9.60 0.14 3.16
N ASP A 66 10.65 0.76 2.63
CA ASP A 66 11.86 1.05 3.41
C ASP A 66 11.63 2.18 4.43
N ILE A 67 10.73 3.13 4.13
CA ILE A 67 10.30 4.17 5.07
C ILE A 67 9.55 3.54 6.24
N ALA A 68 8.61 2.63 5.95
CA ALA A 68 7.89 1.86 6.96
C ALA A 68 8.85 1.04 7.84
N ALA A 69 9.84 0.39 7.22
CA ALA A 69 10.84 -0.39 7.94
C ALA A 69 11.69 0.46 8.90
N GLU A 70 12.08 1.67 8.49
CA GLU A 70 12.84 2.58 9.36
C GLU A 70 11.99 3.06 10.54
N LEU A 71 10.75 3.48 10.30
CA LEU A 71 9.84 3.95 11.34
C LEU A 71 9.53 2.85 12.35
N LYS A 72 9.38 1.61 11.90
CA LYS A 72 9.10 0.46 12.75
C LYS A 72 10.17 0.22 13.82
N LYS A 73 11.42 0.61 13.58
CA LYS A 73 12.50 0.52 14.59
C LYS A 73 12.22 1.36 15.84
N TYR A 74 11.43 2.42 15.70
CA TYR A 74 11.13 3.38 16.77
C TYR A 74 9.65 3.36 17.18
N ALA A 75 8.79 2.68 16.42
CA ALA A 75 7.38 2.59 16.69
C ALA A 75 7.10 1.51 17.74
N SER A 76 6.41 1.89 18.82
CA SER A 76 5.83 0.95 19.79
C SER A 76 4.45 0.44 19.36
N VAL A 77 4.03 0.79 18.14
CA VAL A 77 2.69 0.54 17.60
C VAL A 77 2.82 -0.07 16.21
N PRO A 78 1.79 -0.77 15.71
CA PRO A 78 1.88 -1.51 14.46
C PRO A 78 2.08 -0.58 13.26
N VAL A 79 2.95 -0.97 12.34
CA VAL A 79 3.25 -0.21 11.13
C VAL A 79 2.63 -0.88 9.91
N CYS A 80 1.82 -0.12 9.17
CA CYS A 80 1.22 -0.57 7.93
C CYS A 80 1.92 0.08 6.73
N ALA A 81 2.48 -0.74 5.83
CA ALA A 81 3.05 -0.29 4.57
C ALA A 81 1.96 -0.13 3.49
N VAL A 82 2.07 0.94 2.71
CA VAL A 82 1.28 1.21 1.51
C VAL A 82 2.21 1.58 0.35
N GLY A 83 1.67 1.71 -0.87
CA GLY A 83 2.42 2.22 -2.01
C GLY A 83 2.74 1.11 -3.01
N SER A 84 1.98 1.09 -4.11
CA SER A 84 2.16 0.22 -5.28
C SER A 84 2.34 -1.28 -5.00
N VAL A 85 1.76 -1.80 -3.90
CA VAL A 85 1.68 -3.24 -3.65
C VAL A 85 0.48 -3.82 -4.41
N PHE A 86 0.73 -4.56 -5.49
CA PHE A 86 -0.30 -5.10 -6.38
C PHE A 86 -0.43 -6.63 -6.38
N THR A 87 0.41 -7.34 -5.62
CA THR A 87 0.35 -8.81 -5.53
C THR A 87 0.40 -9.25 -4.08
N LEU A 88 -0.24 -10.38 -3.76
CA LEU A 88 -0.13 -10.98 -2.44
C LEU A 88 1.30 -11.45 -2.16
N GLU A 89 2.01 -11.97 -3.16
CA GLU A 89 3.42 -12.34 -3.03
C GLU A 89 4.29 -11.16 -2.55
N ALA A 90 4.10 -9.97 -3.12
CA ALA A 90 4.83 -8.77 -2.68
C ALA A 90 4.43 -8.37 -1.25
N ALA A 91 3.12 -8.42 -0.93
CA ALA A 91 2.63 -8.13 0.41
C ALA A 91 3.21 -9.09 1.46
N GLU A 92 3.22 -10.39 1.16
CA GLU A 92 3.80 -11.44 2.00
C GLU A 92 5.29 -11.23 2.20
N ALA A 93 6.05 -10.92 1.14
CA ALA A 93 7.48 -10.66 1.26
C ALA A 93 7.80 -9.47 2.18
N ILE A 94 7.00 -8.40 2.14
CA ILE A 94 7.15 -7.23 3.01
C ILE A 94 6.93 -7.62 4.49
N VAL A 95 5.86 -8.37 4.76
CA VAL A 95 5.50 -8.79 6.12
C VAL A 95 6.46 -9.84 6.67
N ALA A 96 6.90 -10.79 5.83
CA ALA A 96 7.85 -11.85 6.20
C ALA A 96 9.25 -11.28 6.50
N SER A 97 9.68 -10.24 5.78
CA SER A 97 10.94 -9.55 6.05
C SER A 97 10.90 -8.64 7.29
N GLY A 98 9.75 -8.51 7.95
CA GLY A 98 9.57 -7.69 9.14
C GLY A 98 9.50 -6.18 8.86
N LYS A 99 9.55 -5.76 7.60
CA LYS A 99 9.54 -4.35 7.18
C LYS A 99 8.22 -3.64 7.51
N ALA A 100 7.12 -4.38 7.64
CA ALA A 100 5.84 -3.88 8.13
C ALA A 100 5.09 -4.98 8.90
N ASP A 101 4.13 -4.60 9.74
CA ASP A 101 3.18 -5.53 10.40
C ASP A 101 2.00 -5.84 9.49
N PHE A 102 1.57 -4.82 8.72
CA PHE A 102 0.48 -4.92 7.76
C PHE A 102 0.87 -4.33 6.41
N VAL A 103 0.16 -4.75 5.37
CA VAL A 103 0.25 -4.15 4.05
C VAL A 103 -1.15 -3.78 3.58
N ALA A 104 -1.36 -2.51 3.28
CA ALA A 104 -2.62 -2.02 2.73
C ALA A 104 -2.55 -1.91 1.20
N MET A 105 -3.39 -2.69 0.53
CA MET A 105 -3.42 -2.84 -0.93
C MET A 105 -4.60 -2.08 -1.57
N GLY A 106 -4.65 -0.75 -1.39
CA GLY A 106 -5.81 0.06 -1.78
C GLY A 106 -6.19 -0.04 -3.27
N ARG A 107 -5.37 0.51 -4.16
CA ARG A 107 -5.64 0.51 -5.62
C ARG A 107 -5.75 -0.91 -6.22
N ALA A 108 -5.04 -1.88 -5.64
CA ALA A 108 -5.13 -3.28 -6.06
C ALA A 108 -6.52 -3.86 -5.77
N GLN A 109 -7.08 -3.60 -4.57
CA GLN A 109 -8.42 -4.05 -4.19
C GLN A 109 -9.53 -3.31 -4.94
N MET A 110 -9.31 -2.03 -5.32
CA MET A 110 -10.25 -1.32 -6.20
C MET A 110 -10.30 -1.96 -7.60
N ALA A 111 -9.15 -2.39 -8.12
CA ALA A 111 -9.06 -3.10 -9.39
C ALA A 111 -9.64 -4.52 -9.31
N ASP A 112 -9.38 -5.23 -8.21
CA ASP A 112 -9.87 -6.58 -8.00
C ASP A 112 -10.19 -6.85 -6.52
N PRO A 113 -11.46 -6.74 -6.11
CA PRO A 113 -11.87 -7.03 -4.73
C PRO A 113 -11.58 -8.48 -4.30
N ALA A 114 -11.44 -9.40 -5.27
CA ALA A 114 -11.17 -10.82 -5.03
C ALA A 114 -9.68 -11.15 -5.01
N ILE A 115 -8.76 -10.18 -5.11
CA ILE A 115 -7.31 -10.40 -5.21
C ILE A 115 -6.76 -11.35 -4.14
N VAL A 116 -7.16 -11.18 -2.88
CA VAL A 116 -6.71 -12.03 -1.76
C VAL A 116 -7.16 -13.48 -1.97
N ARG A 117 -8.44 -13.68 -2.30
CA ARG A 117 -9.02 -15.02 -2.52
C ARG A 117 -8.39 -15.70 -3.74
N LYS A 118 -8.26 -14.98 -4.86
CA LYS A 118 -7.67 -15.50 -6.10
C LYS A 118 -6.23 -15.93 -5.88
N SER A 119 -5.41 -15.11 -5.22
CA SER A 119 -4.03 -15.47 -4.89
C SER A 119 -3.95 -16.66 -3.93
N ALA A 120 -4.80 -16.73 -2.90
CA ALA A 120 -4.83 -17.88 -1.98
C ALA A 120 -5.19 -19.20 -2.69
N GLU A 121 -5.96 -19.13 -3.78
CA GLU A 121 -6.35 -20.27 -4.62
C GLU A 121 -5.36 -20.54 -5.78
N GLY A 122 -4.26 -19.78 -5.88
CA GLY A 122 -3.27 -19.91 -6.96
C GLY A 122 -3.76 -19.41 -8.33
N ARG A 123 -4.81 -18.57 -8.35
CA ARG A 123 -5.42 -18.00 -9.56
C ARG A 123 -4.87 -16.61 -9.90
N ASP A 124 -3.56 -16.40 -9.74
CA ASP A 124 -2.94 -15.08 -9.95
C ASP A 124 -3.10 -14.55 -11.39
N ALA A 125 -3.22 -15.45 -12.37
CA ALA A 125 -3.47 -15.09 -13.76
C ALA A 125 -4.86 -14.46 -14.00
N GLU A 126 -5.81 -14.66 -13.08
CA GLU A 126 -7.17 -14.10 -13.15
C GLU A 126 -7.30 -12.74 -12.42
N ILE A 127 -6.20 -12.24 -11.82
CA ILE A 127 -6.20 -10.97 -11.08
C ILE A 127 -6.25 -9.79 -12.05
N ILE A 128 -7.22 -8.91 -11.84
CA ILE A 128 -7.33 -7.64 -12.57
C ILE A 128 -6.28 -6.67 -12.02
N LYS A 129 -5.20 -6.44 -12.77
CA LYS A 129 -4.08 -5.60 -12.35
C LYS A 129 -4.37 -4.11 -12.52
N CYS A 130 -4.23 -3.34 -11.45
CA CYS A 130 -4.35 -1.88 -11.48
C CYS A 130 -3.40 -1.26 -12.52
N LEU A 131 -3.89 -0.27 -13.27
CA LEU A 131 -3.11 0.49 -14.25
C LEU A 131 -2.36 1.69 -13.68
N GLU A 132 -2.55 1.99 -12.39
CA GLU A 132 -2.00 3.19 -11.75
C GLU A 132 -2.41 4.52 -12.40
N CYS A 133 -3.53 4.53 -13.13
CA CYS A 133 -3.99 5.70 -13.91
C CYS A 133 -4.49 6.88 -13.06
N ASN A 134 -4.57 6.74 -11.73
CA ASN A 134 -5.07 7.76 -10.79
C ASN A 134 -6.49 8.31 -11.07
N LYS A 135 -7.31 7.61 -11.88
CA LYS A 135 -8.71 7.99 -12.06
C LYS A 135 -9.58 7.76 -10.82
N CYS A 136 -9.18 6.83 -9.95
CA CYS A 136 -9.84 6.60 -8.67
C CYS A 136 -9.57 7.69 -7.63
N THR A 137 -8.59 8.56 -7.84
CA THR A 137 -8.36 9.72 -6.96
C THR A 137 -9.20 10.89 -7.46
N PHE A 138 -10.47 10.96 -7.04
CA PHE A 138 -11.44 11.96 -7.51
C PHE A 138 -10.95 13.42 -7.35
N TRP A 139 -10.19 13.69 -6.29
CA TRP A 139 -9.55 15.00 -6.05
C TRP A 139 -8.46 15.36 -7.08
N THR A 140 -7.91 14.39 -7.82
CA THR A 140 -6.96 14.66 -8.93
C THR A 140 -7.64 14.87 -10.27
N THR A 141 -8.88 14.43 -10.43
CA THR A 141 -9.60 14.49 -11.71
C THR A 141 -10.72 15.54 -11.72
N GLY A 142 -11.14 16.02 -10.55
CA GLY A 142 -12.31 16.89 -10.41
C GLY A 142 -13.64 16.14 -10.58
N ASP A 143 -13.59 14.80 -10.64
CA ASP A 143 -14.80 13.99 -10.74
C ASP A 143 -15.55 13.99 -9.39
N PRO A 144 -16.89 13.99 -9.41
CA PRO A 144 -17.69 13.95 -8.19
C PRO A 144 -17.70 12.58 -7.51
N GLU A 145 -17.23 11.53 -8.20
CA GLU A 145 -17.32 10.14 -7.74
C GLU A 145 -15.98 9.40 -7.93
N VAL A 146 -15.67 8.53 -6.96
CA VAL A 146 -14.55 7.60 -7.04
C VAL A 146 -14.92 6.46 -8.00
N TYR A 147 -14.06 6.18 -8.99
CA TYR A 147 -14.24 5.02 -9.86
C TYR A 147 -12.92 4.38 -10.29
N CYS A 148 -12.95 3.12 -10.71
CA CYS A 148 -11.78 2.43 -11.24
C CYS A 148 -11.90 2.28 -12.77
N SER A 149 -10.87 2.65 -13.53
CA SER A 149 -10.89 2.61 -15.00
C SER A 149 -10.99 1.20 -15.59
N ILE A 150 -10.62 0.18 -14.81
CA ILE A 150 -10.59 -1.23 -15.26
C ILE A 150 -11.56 -2.12 -14.49
N ASN A 151 -12.13 -1.61 -13.41
CA ASN A 151 -13.17 -2.29 -12.65
C ASN A 151 -14.43 -1.42 -12.65
N PRO A 152 -15.31 -1.58 -13.64
CA PRO A 152 -16.53 -0.77 -13.75
C PRO A 152 -17.45 -0.96 -12.54
N ASP A 153 -17.41 -2.12 -11.88
CA ASP A 153 -18.25 -2.45 -10.72
C ASP A 153 -17.83 -1.70 -9.45
N TYR A 154 -16.62 -1.09 -9.43
CA TYR A 154 -16.19 -0.24 -8.31
C TYR A 154 -16.91 1.13 -8.29
N ARG A 155 -17.67 1.47 -9.34
CA ARG A 155 -18.61 2.58 -9.31
C ARG A 155 -19.86 2.17 -8.55
N ASN A 156 -19.86 2.23 -7.21
CA ASN A 156 -21.16 2.23 -6.55
C ASN A 156 -21.17 2.89 -5.17
N ASN A 157 -21.75 4.10 -5.13
CA ASN A 157 -22.64 4.51 -4.05
C ASN A 157 -24.06 4.17 -4.49
N ASN A 158 -24.52 2.94 -4.19
CA ASN A 158 -25.91 2.57 -3.89
C ASN A 158 -26.01 1.09 -3.52
#